data_AF-V7D6W5-F1
#
_entry.id   AF-V7D6W5-F1
#
_cell.length_a   1.000
_cell.length_b   1.000
_cell.length_c   1.000
_cell.angle_alpha   90.00
_cell.angle_beta   90.00
_cell.angle_gamma   90.00
#
_symmetry.space_group_name_H-M   'P 1'
#
loop_
_entity.id
_entity.type
_entity.pdbx_description
1 polymer ?
#
loop_
_entity_poly.entity_id
_entity_poly.type
_entity_poly.pdbx_seq_one_letter_code
_entity_poly.pdbx_strand_id
1 'polypeptide(L)'
;MQAAVAGVDAVLSAAHFSTIEPHAIIEPVKRAGVRRLLVVGGAGSLLLPSGHRVIDSPDFPEAYKAEATAGVRFLEALQREPNLDWTFLSPSAEFVEGERSGHYKLGKDHLLIGAEGKSWITFADYAIAMLDELEKPAHSRQRFTVGY
;
A
#
# COMPACT_ATOMS: atom_id res chain seq x y z
N MET A 1 3.27 19.78 -7.43
CA MET A 1 2.26 18.72 -7.23
C MET A 1 0.84 19.24 -7.07
N GLN A 2 0.56 20.21 -6.19
CA GLN A 2 -0.82 20.69 -5.95
C GLN A 2 -1.59 21.06 -7.22
N ALA A 3 -1.03 21.91 -8.08
CA ALA A 3 -1.68 22.31 -9.34
C ALA A 3 -1.94 21.13 -10.30
N ALA A 4 -1.13 20.07 -10.21
CA ALA A 4 -1.26 18.89 -11.09
C ALA A 4 -2.39 17.95 -10.66
N VAL A 5 -2.92 18.10 -9.44
CA VAL A 5 -3.98 17.25 -8.88
C VAL A 5 -5.24 18.05 -8.55
N ALA A 6 -5.33 19.31 -8.97
CA ALA A 6 -6.53 20.10 -8.77
C ALA A 6 -7.67 19.61 -9.69
N GLY A 7 -8.86 19.43 -9.13
CA GLY A 7 -10.07 19.04 -9.88
C GLY A 7 -10.20 17.55 -10.21
N VAL A 8 -9.33 16.68 -9.68
CA VAL A 8 -9.45 15.22 -9.83
C VAL A 8 -10.27 14.63 -8.68
N ASP A 9 -10.95 13.50 -8.93
CA ASP A 9 -11.76 12.80 -7.92
C ASP A 9 -10.91 12.05 -6.88
N ALA A 10 -9.76 11.51 -7.31
CA ALA A 10 -8.85 10.75 -6.48
C ALA A 10 -7.40 10.89 -6.96
N VAL A 11 -6.45 10.69 -6.04
CA VAL A 11 -5.02 10.56 -6.35
C VAL A 11 -4.55 9.16 -5.99
N LEU A 12 -3.85 8.51 -6.92
CA LEU A 12 -3.14 7.26 -6.70
C LEU A 12 -1.64 7.54 -6.69
N SER A 13 -0.98 7.21 -5.58
CA SER A 13 0.46 7.35 -5.41
C SER A 13 1.17 6.01 -5.51
N ALA A 14 2.05 5.89 -6.50
CA ALA A 14 2.97 4.75 -6.66
C ALA A 14 4.45 5.18 -6.50
N ALA A 15 4.70 6.25 -5.73
CA ALA A 15 6.04 6.78 -5.50
C ALA A 15 6.86 5.90 -4.54
N HIS A 16 8.17 5.81 -4.78
CA HIS A 16 9.11 5.16 -3.86
C HIS A 16 9.24 5.94 -2.56
N PHE A 17 8.95 5.28 -1.44
CA PHE A 17 8.91 5.90 -0.12
C PHE A 17 10.28 6.40 0.36
N SER A 18 11.37 5.71 0.03
CA SER A 18 12.73 6.13 0.41
C SER A 18 13.16 7.45 -0.23
N THR A 19 12.45 7.91 -1.27
CA THR A 19 12.77 9.13 -2.01
C THR A 19 11.82 10.30 -1.70
N ILE A 20 10.73 10.05 -0.97
CA ILE A 20 9.69 11.05 -0.73
C ILE A 20 9.13 10.94 0.69
N GLU A 21 9.13 12.06 1.40
CA GLU A 21 8.52 12.13 2.72
C GLU A 21 6.98 12.17 2.60
N PRO A 22 6.23 11.59 3.57
CA PRO A 22 4.78 11.45 3.44
C PRO A 22 4.02 12.77 3.21
N HIS A 23 4.47 13.83 3.87
CA HIS A 23 3.85 15.16 3.76
C HIS A 23 3.98 15.75 2.35
N ALA A 24 5.00 15.38 1.58
CA ALA A 24 5.18 15.85 0.20
C ALA A 24 4.08 15.33 -0.73
N ILE A 25 3.38 14.25 -0.35
CA ILE A 25 2.20 13.73 -1.06
C ILE A 25 0.91 14.18 -0.38
N ILE A 26 0.79 13.96 0.93
CA ILE A 26 -0.46 14.18 1.67
C ILE A 26 -0.88 15.65 1.63
N GLU A 27 0.04 16.59 1.85
CA GLU A 27 -0.30 18.02 1.94
C GLU A 27 -0.78 18.62 0.61
N PRO A 28 -0.11 18.40 -0.54
CA PRO A 28 -0.62 18.95 -1.79
C PRO A 28 -1.95 18.34 -2.23
N VAL A 29 -2.22 17.06 -1.93
CA VAL A 29 -3.52 16.41 -2.17
C VAL A 29 -4.62 17.13 -1.38
N LYS A 30 -4.39 17.37 -0.08
CA LYS A 30 -5.32 18.12 0.78
C LYS A 30 -5.55 19.54 0.28
N ARG A 31 -4.48 20.27 -0.04
CA ARG A 31 -4.57 21.66 -0.53
C ARG A 31 -5.25 21.77 -1.90
N ALA A 32 -5.25 20.71 -2.68
CA ALA A 32 -6.00 20.64 -3.94
C ALA A 32 -7.49 20.33 -3.75
N GLY A 33 -7.93 20.05 -2.52
CA GLY A 33 -9.32 19.69 -2.20
C GLY A 33 -9.70 18.25 -2.56
N VAL A 34 -8.73 17.42 -2.94
CA VAL A 34 -8.97 16.01 -3.25
C VAL A 34 -9.21 15.24 -1.94
N ARG A 35 -10.30 14.48 -1.90
CA ARG A 35 -10.69 13.73 -0.69
C ARG A 35 -10.10 12.32 -0.64
N ARG A 36 -9.91 11.68 -1.79
CA ARG A 36 -9.54 10.26 -1.91
C ARG A 36 -8.05 10.12 -2.27
N LEU A 37 -7.30 9.39 -1.44
CA LEU A 37 -5.89 9.08 -1.67
C LEU A 37 -5.65 7.57 -1.58
N LEU A 38 -5.26 6.94 -2.69
CA LEU A 38 -4.82 5.55 -2.70
C LEU A 38 -3.30 5.49 -2.80
N VAL A 39 -2.68 4.62 -2.02
CA VAL A 39 -1.22 4.50 -1.95
C VAL A 39 -0.83 3.06 -2.21
N VAL A 40 0.07 2.87 -3.19
CA VAL A 40 0.78 1.62 -3.38
C VAL A 40 1.67 1.42 -2.17
N GLY A 41 1.32 0.46 -1.32
CA GLY A 41 1.98 0.22 -0.06
C GLY A 41 3.22 -0.66 -0.16
N GLY A 42 3.65 -1.17 1.00
CA GLY A 42 4.72 -2.15 1.10
C GLY A 42 4.35 -3.30 2.04
N ALA A 43 4.96 -4.46 1.81
CA ALA A 43 4.75 -5.65 2.64
C ALA A 43 5.40 -5.55 4.04
N GLY A 44 6.41 -4.69 4.19
CA GLY A 44 7.20 -4.59 5.43
C GLY A 44 6.39 -4.29 6.70
N SER A 45 5.26 -3.58 6.57
CA SER A 45 4.36 -3.25 7.69
C SER A 45 3.29 -4.29 7.98
N LEU A 46 3.18 -5.35 7.16
CA LEU A 46 2.26 -6.46 7.41
C LEU A 46 2.76 -7.32 8.58
N LEU A 47 1.83 -8.00 9.23
CA LEU A 47 2.10 -8.86 10.37
C LEU A 47 2.36 -10.30 9.91
N LEU A 48 3.41 -10.89 10.47
CA LEU A 48 3.64 -12.34 10.44
C LEU A 48 2.68 -13.06 11.39
N PRO A 49 2.52 -14.39 11.29
CA PRO A 49 1.70 -15.16 12.24
C PRO A 49 2.11 -14.99 13.71
N SER A 50 3.36 -14.61 13.98
CA SER A 50 3.86 -14.29 15.32
C SER A 50 3.34 -12.96 15.89
N GLY A 51 2.71 -12.11 15.06
CA GLY A 51 2.29 -10.76 15.41
C GLY A 51 3.36 -9.68 15.24
N HIS A 52 4.60 -10.04 14.89
CA HIS A 52 5.64 -9.07 14.52
C HIS A 52 5.47 -8.61 13.08
N ARG A 53 5.94 -7.40 12.76
CA ARG A 53 5.93 -6.92 11.37
C ARG A 53 6.98 -7.65 10.55
N VAL A 54 6.74 -7.81 9.25
CA VAL A 54 7.69 -8.43 8.31
C VAL A 54 9.06 -7.75 8.37
N ILE A 55 9.11 -6.41 8.46
CA ILE A 55 10.35 -5.64 8.55
C ILE A 55 11.17 -5.92 9.82
N ASP A 56 10.52 -6.39 10.90
CA ASP A 56 11.17 -6.69 12.17
C ASP A 56 11.73 -8.13 12.20
N SER A 57 11.58 -8.90 11.12
CA SER A 57 12.15 -10.23 10.99
C SER A 57 13.68 -10.18 11.03
N PRO A 58 14.36 -11.10 11.75
CA PRO A 58 15.83 -11.14 11.79
C PRO A 58 16.45 -11.36 10.41
N ASP A 59 15.72 -12.04 9.50
CA ASP A 59 16.18 -12.37 8.15
C ASP A 59 15.66 -11.37 7.09
N PHE A 60 15.14 -10.20 7.50
CA PHE A 60 14.65 -9.21 6.55
C PHE A 60 15.78 -8.73 5.62
N PRO A 61 15.61 -8.76 4.29
CA PRO A 61 16.69 -8.41 3.37
C PRO A 61 17.12 -6.94 3.52
N GLU A 62 18.39 -6.72 3.82
CA GLU A 62 18.95 -5.38 4.07
C GLU A 62 18.74 -4.43 2.87
N ALA A 63 18.79 -4.96 1.64
CA ALA A 63 18.55 -4.21 0.41
C ALA A 63 17.17 -3.52 0.36
N TYR A 64 16.16 -4.04 1.07
CA TYR A 64 14.80 -3.50 1.08
C TYR A 64 14.50 -2.64 2.31
N LYS A 65 15.41 -2.59 3.29
CA LYS A 65 15.14 -2.03 4.61
C LYS A 65 14.88 -0.53 4.58
N ALA A 66 15.62 0.21 3.77
CA ALA A 66 15.41 1.64 3.62
C ALA A 66 14.00 1.95 3.10
N GLU A 67 13.59 1.28 2.02
CA GLU A 67 12.27 1.45 1.39
C GLU A 67 11.14 0.98 2.33
N ALA A 68 11.27 -0.20 2.92
CA ALA A 68 10.27 -0.75 3.83
C ALA A 68 10.09 0.13 5.09
N THR A 69 11.18 0.66 5.65
CA THR A 69 11.12 1.57 6.80
C THR A 69 10.39 2.85 6.41
N ALA A 70 10.69 3.41 5.25
CA ALA A 70 10.01 4.60 4.76
C ALA A 70 8.51 4.35 4.49
N GLY A 71 8.16 3.19 3.94
CA GLY A 71 6.76 2.77 3.76
C GLY A 71 5.99 2.59 5.07
N VAL A 72 6.64 2.05 6.10
CA VAL A 72 6.07 2.00 7.47
C VAL A 72 5.79 3.41 7.98
N ARG A 73 6.75 4.33 7.87
CA ARG A 73 6.54 5.74 8.28
C ARG A 73 5.40 6.41 7.49
N PHE A 74 5.27 6.11 6.20
CA PHE A 74 4.17 6.64 5.38
C PHE A 74 2.82 6.13 5.87
N LEU A 75 2.68 4.83 6.12
CA LEU A 75 1.45 4.26 6.68
C LEU A 75 1.11 4.88 8.03
N GLU A 76 2.09 5.05 8.92
CA GLU A 76 1.87 5.70 10.21
C GLU A 76 1.45 7.18 10.07
N ALA A 77 1.95 7.89 9.07
CA ALA A 77 1.51 9.25 8.77
C ALA A 77 0.05 9.28 8.31
N LEU A 78 -0.36 8.35 7.43
CA LEU A 78 -1.75 8.19 7.01
C LEU A 78 -2.67 7.84 8.20
N GLN A 79 -2.26 6.95 9.09
CA GLN A 79 -3.02 6.60 10.29
C GLN A 79 -3.31 7.79 11.22
N ARG A 80 -2.52 8.87 11.13
CA ARG A 80 -2.71 10.11 11.87
C ARG A 80 -3.43 11.20 11.06
N GLU A 81 -3.74 10.96 9.78
CA GLU A 81 -4.45 11.91 8.92
C GLU A 81 -5.97 11.71 9.03
N PRO A 82 -6.72 12.67 9.60
CA PRO A 82 -8.14 12.50 9.84
C PRO A 82 -9.03 12.90 8.66
N ASN A 83 -8.54 13.75 7.75
CA ASN A 83 -9.36 14.45 6.77
C ASN A 83 -9.37 13.80 5.38
N LEU A 84 -8.33 13.03 5.04
CA LEU A 84 -8.30 12.27 3.79
C LEU A 84 -9.00 10.92 3.97
N ASP A 85 -9.80 10.56 2.97
CA ASP A 85 -10.25 9.19 2.78
C ASP A 85 -9.13 8.40 2.10
N TRP A 86 -8.17 7.96 2.89
CA TRP A 86 -7.00 7.25 2.39
C TRP A 86 -7.19 5.74 2.39
N THR A 87 -6.52 5.06 1.46
CA THR A 87 -6.31 3.61 1.49
C THR A 87 -4.86 3.29 1.19
N PHE A 88 -4.29 2.38 1.97
CA PHE A 88 -2.94 1.87 1.76
C PHE A 88 -3.02 0.39 1.41
N LEU A 89 -2.73 0.03 0.17
CA LEU A 89 -2.76 -1.36 -0.27
C LEU A 89 -1.36 -1.96 -0.18
N SER A 90 -1.10 -2.75 0.85
CA SER A 90 0.15 -3.51 0.94
C SER A 90 0.14 -4.65 -0.09
N PRO A 91 1.18 -4.79 -0.94
CA PRO A 91 1.35 -5.99 -1.73
C PRO A 91 1.77 -7.16 -0.83
N SER A 92 1.69 -8.38 -1.37
CA SER A 92 2.38 -9.55 -0.81
C SER A 92 3.91 -9.38 -0.88
N ALA A 93 4.66 -10.24 -0.17
CA ALA A 93 6.12 -10.09 -0.03
C ALA A 93 6.87 -10.12 -1.37
N GLU A 94 6.54 -11.09 -2.23
CA GLU A 94 6.99 -11.10 -3.62
C GLU A 94 5.99 -10.36 -4.50
N PHE A 95 6.44 -9.23 -5.03
CA PHE A 95 5.65 -8.38 -5.92
C PHE A 95 6.33 -8.34 -7.28
N VAL A 96 5.77 -9.05 -8.25
CA VAL A 96 6.47 -9.41 -9.49
C VAL A 96 5.60 -9.20 -10.73
N GLU A 97 6.24 -9.11 -11.90
CA GLU A 97 5.53 -9.19 -13.17
C GLU A 97 4.92 -10.59 -13.37
N GLY A 98 3.75 -10.66 -14.00
CA GLY A 98 3.08 -11.93 -14.26
C GLY A 98 1.68 -11.76 -14.84
N GLU A 99 0.93 -12.86 -14.86
CA GLU A 99 -0.40 -12.95 -15.47
C GLU A 99 -1.43 -12.05 -14.76
N ARG A 100 -2.38 -11.54 -15.56
CA ARG A 100 -3.59 -10.84 -15.11
C ARG A 100 -4.73 -11.85 -14.95
N SER A 101 -4.75 -12.56 -13.83
CA SER A 101 -5.73 -13.63 -13.59
C SER A 101 -7.08 -13.11 -13.09
N GLY A 102 -7.09 -12.01 -12.33
CA GLY A 102 -8.26 -11.52 -11.58
C GLY A 102 -8.66 -12.40 -10.40
N HIS A 103 -7.81 -13.35 -9.98
CA HIS A 103 -8.10 -14.29 -8.91
C HIS A 103 -7.09 -14.17 -7.77
N TYR A 104 -7.49 -13.53 -6.68
CA TYR A 104 -6.65 -13.33 -5.50
C TYR A 104 -7.52 -13.26 -4.24
N LYS A 105 -6.86 -13.30 -3.08
CA LYS A 105 -7.47 -13.06 -1.78
C LYS A 105 -7.16 -11.65 -1.31
N LEU A 106 -8.14 -11.06 -0.64
CA LEU A 106 -7.95 -9.84 0.12
C LEU A 106 -7.73 -10.19 1.59
N GLY A 107 -6.87 -9.43 2.24
CA GLY A 107 -6.61 -9.50 3.67
C GLY A 107 -6.54 -8.09 4.25
N LYS A 108 -6.29 -8.01 5.56
CA LYS A 108 -6.16 -6.73 6.26
C LYS A 108 -4.70 -6.47 6.64
N ASP A 109 -4.34 -6.84 7.86
CA ASP A 109 -3.05 -6.48 8.45
C ASP A 109 -1.98 -7.57 8.37
N HIS A 110 -2.38 -8.82 8.08
CA HIS A 110 -1.47 -9.98 8.08
C HIS A 110 -0.96 -10.28 6.67
N LEU A 111 0.29 -10.74 6.59
CA LEU A 111 0.88 -11.24 5.36
C LEU A 111 0.08 -12.45 4.85
N LEU A 112 -0.34 -12.39 3.59
CA LEU A 112 -1.02 -13.51 2.94
C LEU A 112 0.02 -14.52 2.48
N ILE A 113 -0.08 -15.75 2.98
CA ILE A 113 0.82 -16.86 2.66
C ILE A 113 -0.02 -17.97 2.04
N GLY A 114 0.27 -18.31 0.79
CA GLY A 114 -0.38 -19.37 0.04
C GLY A 114 0.03 -20.77 0.50
N ALA A 115 -0.58 -21.80 -0.09
CA ALA A 115 -0.41 -23.20 0.32
C ALA A 115 1.05 -23.71 0.25
N GLU A 116 1.87 -23.12 -0.63
CA GLU A 116 3.29 -23.47 -0.79
C GLU A 116 4.21 -22.70 0.17
N GLY A 117 3.66 -21.98 1.15
CA GLY A 117 4.43 -21.11 2.05
C GLY A 117 4.87 -19.80 1.40
N LYS A 118 4.36 -19.50 0.20
CA LYS A 118 4.76 -18.33 -0.60
C LYS A 118 3.79 -17.17 -0.40
N SER A 119 4.31 -15.97 -0.14
CA SER A 119 3.54 -14.72 -0.15
C SER A 119 3.85 -13.95 -1.43
N TRP A 120 2.92 -13.94 -2.38
CA TRP A 120 3.17 -13.31 -3.67
C TRP A 120 1.91 -12.79 -4.38
N ILE A 121 2.09 -11.80 -5.25
CA ILE A 121 1.06 -11.24 -6.12
C ILE A 121 1.70 -10.69 -7.41
N THR A 122 1.00 -10.76 -8.54
CA THR A 122 1.46 -10.12 -9.77
C THR A 122 1.13 -8.62 -9.80
N PHE A 123 1.91 -7.84 -10.54
CA PHE A 123 1.61 -6.42 -10.80
C PHE A 123 0.22 -6.22 -11.39
N ALA A 124 -0.18 -7.11 -12.30
CA ALA A 124 -1.47 -7.02 -12.97
C ALA A 124 -2.64 -7.22 -12.00
N ASP A 125 -2.59 -8.24 -11.14
CA ASP A 125 -3.67 -8.53 -10.19
C ASP A 125 -3.70 -7.52 -9.03
N TYR A 126 -2.54 -7.03 -8.60
CA TYR A 126 -2.47 -5.91 -7.66
C TYR A 126 -3.15 -4.66 -8.23
N ALA A 127 -2.90 -4.35 -9.52
CA ALA A 127 -3.52 -3.21 -10.17
C ALA A 127 -5.06 -3.37 -10.26
N ILE A 128 -5.57 -4.59 -10.48
CA ILE A 128 -7.02 -4.85 -10.40
C ILE A 128 -7.52 -4.53 -8.99
N ALA A 129 -6.90 -5.06 -7.93
CA ALA A 129 -7.33 -4.81 -6.56
C ALA A 129 -7.32 -3.32 -6.19
N MET A 130 -6.33 -2.56 -6.69
CA MET A 130 -6.25 -1.12 -6.49
C MET A 130 -7.36 -0.36 -7.21
N LEU A 131 -7.68 -0.74 -8.46
CA LEU A 131 -8.73 -0.10 -9.25
C LEU A 131 -10.13 -0.47 -8.73
N ASP A 132 -10.33 -1.71 -8.30
CA ASP A 132 -11.58 -2.15 -7.65
C ASP A 132 -11.86 -1.31 -6.39
N GLU A 133 -10.84 -1.03 -5.57
CA GLU A 133 -10.95 -0.18 -4.37
C GLU A 133 -11.16 1.31 -4.69
N LEU A 134 -10.73 1.76 -5.88
CA LEU A 134 -11.05 3.11 -6.37
C LEU A 134 -12.52 3.19 -6.82
N GLU A 135 -13.00 2.21 -7.59
CA GLU A 135 -14.36 2.19 -8.15
C GLU A 135 -15.43 1.86 -7.11
N LYS A 136 -15.13 0.96 -6.17
CA LYS A 136 -16.04 0.49 -5.11
C LYS A 136 -15.30 0.52 -3.76
N PRO A 137 -15.12 1.72 -3.16
CA PRO A 137 -14.36 1.86 -1.93
C PRO A 137 -14.91 1.00 -0.79
N ALA A 138 -14.06 0.13 -0.24
CA ALA A 138 -14.40 -0.72 0.90
C ALA A 138 -13.47 -0.47 2.11
N HIS A 139 -12.34 0.21 1.92
CA HIS A 139 -11.28 0.34 2.92
C HIS A 139 -10.96 1.80 3.26
N SER A 140 -11.98 2.57 3.67
CA SER A 140 -11.82 3.97 4.07
C SER A 140 -10.95 4.13 5.31
N ARG A 141 -9.88 4.94 5.20
CA ARG A 141 -8.86 5.20 6.24
C ARG A 141 -8.26 3.92 6.82
N GLN A 142 -8.00 2.96 5.95
CA GLN A 142 -7.52 1.64 6.33
C GLN A 142 -6.41 1.14 5.41
N ARG A 143 -5.59 0.26 5.96
CA ARG A 143 -4.69 -0.60 5.19
C ARG A 143 -5.38 -1.95 4.94
N PHE A 144 -5.17 -2.47 3.74
CA PHE A 144 -5.53 -3.84 3.37
C PHE A 144 -4.41 -4.46 2.52
N THR A 145 -4.51 -5.75 2.20
CA THR A 145 -3.49 -6.48 1.46
C THR A 145 -4.08 -7.41 0.42
N VAL A 146 -3.28 -7.81 -0.56
CA VAL A 146 -3.67 -8.72 -1.65
C VAL A 146 -2.59 -9.79 -1.89
N GLY A 147 -3.00 -11.01 -2.22
CA GLY A 147 -2.12 -12.16 -2.44
C GLY A 147 -2.90 -13.43 -2.81
N TYR A 148 -2.19 -14.47 -3.28
CA TYR A 148 -2.78 -15.76 -3.65
C TYR A 148 -2.97 -16.71 -2.46
#